data_AF-A0A8S2SA54-F1
#
_entry.id   AF-A0A8S2SA54-F1
#
_cell.length_a   1.000
_cell.length_b   1.000
_cell.length_c   1.000
_cell.angle_alpha   90.00
_cell.angle_beta   90.00
_cell.angle_gamma   90.00
#
_symmetry.space_group_name_H-M   'P 1'
#
loop_
_entity.id
_entity.type
_entity.pdbx_description
1 polymer ?
#
loop_
_entity_poly.entity_id
_entity_poly.type
_entity_poly.pdbx_seq_one_letter_code
_entity_poly.pdbx_strand_id
1 'polypeptide(L)' 'ALITLDLFYNKITDAGVKYLTSALLNNTTLTTLDLGCNGIHDDGAHHLASALQNNRVSVILYETI' A
#
# COMPACT_ATOMS: atom_id res chain seq x y z
N ALA A 1 16.93 3.29 8.63
CA ALA A 1 16.09 2.51 7.71
C ALA A 1 14.64 2.69 8.14
N LEU A 2 13.73 3.00 7.21
CA LEU A 2 12.31 3.13 7.54
C LEU A 2 11.67 1.74 7.57
N ILE A 3 11.03 1.41 8.69
CA ILE A 3 10.42 0.09 8.94
C ILE A 3 8.90 0.15 8.77
N THR A 4 8.29 1.23 9.23
CA THR A 4 6.84 1.46 9.15
C THR A 4 6.56 2.76 8.44
N LEU A 5 5.60 2.74 7.51
CA LEU A 5 5.07 3.91 6.82
C LEU A 5 3.56 3.96 7.06
N ASP A 6 3.13 4.99 7.79
CA ASP A 6 1.72 5.25 8.08
C ASP A 6 1.19 6.31 7.10
N LEU A 7 0.24 5.92 6.27
CA LEU A 7 -0.50 6.78 5.35
C LEU A 7 -2.02 6.68 5.60
N PHE A 8 -2.41 6.32 6.82
CA PHE A 8 -3.80 6.28 7.24
C PHE A 8 -4.51 7.62 6.99
N TYR A 9 -5.77 7.54 6.54
CA TYR A 9 -6.67 8.69 6.34
C TYR A 9 -6.10 9.78 5.42
N ASN A 10 -5.62 9.36 4.25
CA ASN A 10 -5.20 10.24 3.16
C ASN A 10 -6.15 10.14 1.96
N LYS A 11 -5.79 10.79 0.85
CA LYS A 11 -6.54 10.74 -0.42
C LYS A 11 -5.82 9.88 -1.46
N ILE A 12 -5.20 8.79 -1.04
CA ILE A 12 -4.56 7.85 -1.97
C ILE A 12 -5.67 7.11 -2.71
N THR A 13 -5.64 7.17 -4.02
CA THR A 13 -6.60 6.48 -4.89
C THR A 13 -5.98 5.22 -5.47
N ASP A 14 -6.77 4.42 -6.19
CA ASP A 14 -6.28 3.29 -6.99
C ASP A 14 -5.15 3.69 -7.94
N ALA A 15 -5.20 4.90 -8.51
CA ALA A 15 -4.12 5.45 -9.32
C ALA A 15 -2.88 5.78 -8.49
N GLY A 16 -3.05 6.37 -7.31
CA GLY A 16 -1.96 6.68 -6.38
C GLY A 16 -1.21 5.44 -5.92
N VAL A 17 -1.94 4.35 -5.65
CA VAL A 17 -1.38 3.05 -5.25
C VAL A 17 -0.39 2.50 -6.29
N LYS A 18 -0.64 2.67 -7.59
CA LYS A 18 0.27 2.18 -8.66
C LYS A 18 1.66 2.82 -8.59
N TYR A 19 1.73 4.09 -8.19
CA TYR A 19 3.00 4.78 -7.96
C TYR A 19 3.66 4.30 -6.67
N LEU A 20 2.87 4.11 -5.62
CA LEU A 20 3.35 3.62 -4.33
C LEU A 20 3.99 2.23 -4.45
N THR A 21 3.32 1.28 -5.09
CA THR A 21 3.85 -0.08 -5.31
C THR A 21 5.13 -0.07 -6.11
N SER A 22 5.23 0.78 -7.14
CA SER A 22 6.45 0.94 -7.93
C SER A 22 7.65 1.37 -7.09
N ALA A 23 7.45 2.26 -6.11
CA ALA A 23 8.50 2.67 -5.18
C ALA A 23 8.87 1.58 -4.16
N LEU A 24 7.92 0.72 -3.80
CA LEU A 24 8.10 -0.36 -2.83
C LEU A 24 8.81 -1.60 -3.41
N LEU A 25 8.78 -1.81 -4.74
CA LEU A 25 9.40 -2.98 -5.38
C LEU A 25 10.89 -3.15 -5.02
N ASN A 26 11.63 -2.05 -4.88
CA ASN A 26 13.05 -2.06 -4.51
C ASN A 26 13.30 -1.79 -3.02
N ASN A 27 12.24 -1.60 -2.23
CA ASN A 27 12.37 -1.35 -0.81
C ASN A 27 12.54 -2.68 -0.06
N THR A 28 13.65 -2.81 0.67
CA THR A 28 13.98 -4.01 1.44
C THR A 28 13.89 -3.80 2.96
N THR A 29 13.62 -2.58 3.42
CA THR A 29 13.62 -2.23 4.84
C THR A 29 12.22 -2.10 5.42
N LEU A 30 11.26 -1.68 4.61
CA LEU A 30 9.88 -1.45 5.03
C LEU A 30 9.18 -2.80 5.25
N THR A 31 8.60 -2.95 6.43
CA THR A 31 7.85 -4.15 6.83
C THR A 31 6.36 -3.86 6.98
N THR A 32 5.99 -2.61 7.22
CA THR A 32 4.58 -2.24 7.48
C THR A 32 4.21 -0.98 6.71
N LEU A 33 3.08 -1.07 6.01
CA LEU A 33 2.47 0.04 5.29
C LEU A 33 0.97 0.10 5.65
N ASP A 34 0.56 1.19 6.31
CA ASP A 34 -0.85 1.45 6.59
C ASP A 34 -1.45 2.37 5.53
N LEU A 35 -2.43 1.86 4.78
CA LEU A 35 -3.19 2.59 3.76
C LEU A 35 -4.68 2.69 4.12
N GLY A 36 -5.02 2.46 5.38
CA GLY A 36 -6.37 2.52 5.90
C GLY A 36 -7.10 3.83 5.63
N CYS A 37 -8.42 3.77 5.45
CA CYS A 37 -9.29 4.92 5.21
C CYS A 37 -8.79 5.86 4.08
N ASN A 38 -8.31 5.26 2.98
CA ASN A 38 -7.99 5.96 1.73
C ASN A 38 -9.07 5.68 0.67
N GLY A 39 -8.93 6.28 -0.51
CA GLY A 39 -9.80 6.04 -1.67
C GLY A 39 -9.36 4.84 -2.53
N ILE A 40 -8.91 3.76 -1.88
CA ILE A 40 -8.46 2.53 -2.53
C ILE A 40 -9.65 1.57 -2.57
N HIS A 41 -10.04 1.16 -3.76
CA HIS A 41 -11.11 0.21 -4.02
C HIS A 41 -10.52 -1.11 -4.51
N ASP A 42 -11.39 -2.01 -4.99
CA ASP A 42 -11.01 -3.35 -5.45
C ASP A 42 -9.85 -3.33 -6.46
N ASP A 43 -9.86 -2.43 -7.45
CA ASP A 43 -8.80 -2.35 -8.46
C ASP A 43 -7.43 -2.04 -7.86
N GLY A 44 -7.37 -1.08 -6.92
CA GLY A 44 -6.14 -0.72 -6.22
C GLY A 44 -5.68 -1.82 -5.28
N ALA A 45 -6.60 -2.48 -4.57
CA ALA A 45 -6.30 -3.61 -3.69
C ALA A 45 -5.74 -4.82 -4.46
N HIS A 46 -6.33 -5.18 -5.61
CA HIS A 46 -5.82 -6.22 -6.50
C HIS A 46 -4.43 -5.87 -7.02
N HIS A 47 -4.20 -4.60 -7.40
CA HIS A 47 -2.89 -4.15 -7.83
C HIS A 47 -1.84 -4.25 -6.71
N LEU A 48 -2.16 -3.87 -5.47
CA LEU A 48 -1.29 -4.03 -4.30
C LEU A 48 -0.90 -5.51 -4.11
N ALA A 49 -1.89 -6.40 -4.09
CA ALA A 49 -1.67 -7.82 -3.91
C ALA A 49 -0.77 -8.42 -5.00
N SER A 50 -0.99 -8.04 -6.26
CA SER A 50 -0.18 -8.51 -7.37
C SER A 50 1.25 -7.93 -7.35
N ALA A 51 1.40 -6.62 -7.12
CA ALA A 51 2.70 -5.96 -7.20
C ALA A 51 3.61 -6.32 -6.01
N LEU A 52 3.04 -6.59 -4.84
CA LEU A 52 3.78 -6.86 -3.61
C LEU A 52 3.84 -8.35 -3.27
N GLN A 53 3.44 -9.25 -4.18
CA GLN A 53 3.41 -10.70 -3.96
C GLN A 53 4.74 -11.28 -3.46
N ASN A 54 5.87 -10.72 -3.91
CA ASN A 54 7.22 -11.13 -3.51
C ASN A 54 7.92 -10.14 -2.56
N ASN A 55 7.21 -9.12 -2.09
CA ASN A 55 7.73 -8.16 -1.13
C ASN A 55 7.43 -8.63 0.30
N ARG A 56 8.24 -8.22 1.28
CA ARG A 56 8.07 -8.58 2.70
C ARG A 56 7.19 -7.58 3.46
N VAL A 57 6.71 -6.53 2.79
CA VAL A 57 5.84 -5.51 3.38
C VAL A 57 4.45 -6.07 3.62
N SER A 58 3.95 -5.86 4.84
CA SER A 58 2.56 -6.07 5.20
C SER A 58 1.77 -4.81 4.92
N VAL A 59 0.68 -4.93 4.16
CA VAL A 59 -0.22 -3.81 3.83
C VAL A 59 -1.49 -3.91 4.64
N ILE A 60 -1.88 -2.81 5.28
CA ILE A 60 -3.13 -2.69 6.02
C ILE A 60 -4.08 -1.82 5.19
N LEU A 61 -5.27 -2.36 4.91
CA LEU A 61 -6.40 -1.68 4.28
C LEU A 61 -7.59 -1.82 5.24
N TYR A 62 -8.33 -0.74 5.47
CA TYR A 62 -9.62 -0.78 6.14
C TYR A 62 -10.69 -0.44 5.12
N GLU A 63 -11.68 -1.31 4.94
CA GLU A 63 -12.86 -1.00 4.14
C GLU A 63 -13.66 0.10 4.85
N THR A 64 -14.02 1.14 4.10
CA THR A 64 -15.05 2.08 4.53
C THR A 64 -16.37 1.47 4.07
N ILE A 65 -17.07 0.82 5.01
CA ILE A 65 -18.41 0.24 4.83
C ILE A 65 -19.39 1.31 4.33
#